data_AF-A0A9E2KMM6-F1
#
_entry.id   AF-A0A9E2KMM6-F1
#
_cell.length_a   1.000
_cell.length_b   1.000
_cell.length_c   1.000
_cell.angle_alpha   90.00
_cell.angle_beta   90.00
_cell.angle_gamma   90.00
#
_symmetry.space_group_name_H-M   'P 1'
#
loop_
_entity.id
_entity.type
_entity.pdbx_description
1 polymer ?
#
loop_
_entity_poly.entity_id
_entity_poly.type
_entity_poly.pdbx_seq_one_letter_code
_entity_poly.pdbx_strand_id
1 'polypeptide(L)'
;MGGRGTFAAGNPVPYSYRTVGKIEGVKVLEGMAGKHGLPESAHSSHAYIKLNSDGTFREMRFYDESHRLTMEIAYHPEKSLTGDNHTPVLHYHIYDERFSQNDVGPFDRTPAELLTKEMKEEYGKFFKGIKFDD
;
A
#
# COMPACT_ATOMS: atom_id res chain seq x y z
N MET A 1 -14.03 23.57 -4.54
CA MET A 1 -14.54 22.63 -5.55
C MET A 1 -13.52 21.51 -5.71
N GLY A 2 -13.88 20.26 -5.42
CA GLY A 2 -12.97 19.12 -5.50
C GLY A 2 -13.65 17.83 -5.06
N GLY A 3 -14.78 17.50 -5.70
CA GLY A 3 -15.51 16.26 -5.43
C GLY A 3 -14.69 15.06 -5.91
N ARG A 4 -14.41 14.12 -5.01
CA ARG A 4 -13.72 12.87 -5.29
C ARG A 4 -14.75 11.82 -5.70
N GLY A 5 -14.70 11.44 -6.98
CA GLY A 5 -15.09 10.15 -7.54
C GLY A 5 -16.38 9.50 -7.04
N THR A 6 -17.52 10.02 -7.47
CA THR A 6 -18.72 9.20 -7.68
C THR A 6 -18.35 8.09 -8.68
N PHE A 7 -18.60 6.82 -8.31
CA PHE A 7 -18.68 5.72 -9.28
C PHE A 7 -19.88 5.99 -10.20
N ALA A 8 -19.66 6.82 -11.23
CA ALA A 8 -20.59 6.96 -12.33
C ALA A 8 -20.35 5.81 -13.31
N ALA A 9 -21.31 4.91 -13.42
CA ALA A 9 -21.38 3.92 -14.49
C ALA A 9 -21.16 4.62 -15.83
N GLY A 10 -20.09 4.27 -16.56
CA GLY A 10 -19.95 4.59 -17.98
C GLY A 10 -18.76 5.43 -18.44
N ASN A 11 -17.75 5.73 -17.60
CA ASN A 11 -16.51 6.36 -18.09
C ASN A 11 -15.28 5.53 -17.69
N PRO A 12 -14.48 4.98 -18.62
CA PRO A 12 -13.29 4.23 -18.27
C PRO A 12 -12.30 5.19 -17.61
N VAL A 13 -12.20 5.12 -16.27
CA VAL A 13 -11.16 5.83 -15.53
C VAL A 13 -9.82 5.37 -16.13
N PRO A 14 -8.98 6.28 -16.66
CA PRO A 14 -7.75 5.88 -17.31
C PRO A 14 -6.90 5.07 -16.33
N TYR A 15 -6.41 3.93 -16.81
CA TYR A 15 -5.56 3.02 -16.05
C TYR A 15 -4.42 3.84 -15.43
N SER A 16 -4.40 3.95 -14.10
CA SER A 16 -3.53 4.89 -13.39
C SER A 16 -2.23 4.25 -12.90
N TYR A 17 -2.06 2.96 -13.17
CA TYR A 17 -0.96 2.12 -12.73
C TYR A 17 -0.53 1.23 -13.86
N ARG A 18 0.73 0.81 -13.94
CA ARG A 18 1.19 -0.26 -14.84
C ARG A 18 1.81 -1.37 -14.02
N THR A 19 1.57 -2.62 -14.43
CA THR A 19 2.29 -3.77 -13.84
C THR A 19 3.68 -3.85 -14.47
N VAL A 20 4.73 -3.71 -13.67
CA VAL A 20 6.13 -3.74 -14.14
C VAL A 20 6.84 -5.06 -13.85
N GLY A 21 6.21 -5.93 -13.06
CA GLY A 21 6.76 -7.23 -12.73
C GLY A 21 5.90 -7.96 -11.70
N LYS A 22 6.46 -9.05 -11.17
CA LYS A 22 5.88 -9.79 -10.04
C LYS A 22 6.97 -10.18 -9.05
N ILE A 23 6.61 -10.20 -7.76
CA ILE A 23 7.44 -10.76 -6.69
C ILE A 23 6.55 -11.79 -5.98
N GLU A 24 7.00 -13.05 -5.92
CA GLU A 24 6.23 -14.13 -5.28
C GLU A 24 4.77 -14.21 -5.78
N GLY A 25 4.58 -13.98 -7.09
CA GLY A 25 3.26 -13.97 -7.74
C GLY A 25 2.45 -12.67 -7.59
N VAL A 26 2.82 -11.77 -6.68
CA VAL A 26 2.15 -10.48 -6.46
C VAL A 26 2.61 -9.44 -7.47
N LYS A 27 1.66 -8.70 -8.06
CA LYS A 27 1.93 -7.68 -9.08
C LYS A 27 2.69 -6.49 -8.48
N VAL A 28 3.80 -6.13 -9.10
CA VAL A 28 4.50 -4.88 -8.81
C VAL A 28 3.92 -3.78 -9.69
N LEU A 29 3.40 -2.72 -9.07
CA LEU A 29 2.78 -1.60 -9.75
C LEU A 29 3.68 -0.36 -9.73
N GLU A 30 3.64 0.38 -10.83
CA GLU A 30 4.18 1.72 -10.93
C GLU A 30 3.05 2.67 -11.32
N GLY A 31 2.91 3.78 -10.60
CA GLY A 31 1.88 4.76 -10.90
C GLY A 31 2.21 5.55 -12.17
N MET A 32 1.17 5.92 -12.91
CA MET A 32 1.25 6.74 -14.12
C MET A 32 0.65 8.12 -13.84
N ALA A 33 1.01 9.11 -14.66
CA ALA A 33 0.47 10.48 -14.58
C ALA A 33 0.54 11.12 -13.17
N GLY A 34 1.66 10.95 -12.46
CA GLY A 34 1.88 11.56 -11.14
C GLY A 34 1.22 10.83 -9.96
N LYS A 35 0.71 9.60 -10.18
CA LYS A 35 0.27 8.75 -9.06
C LYS A 35 1.49 8.15 -8.37
N HIS A 36 1.66 8.51 -7.10
CA HIS A 36 2.82 8.06 -6.32
C HIS A 36 2.53 6.85 -5.45
N GLY A 37 1.31 6.63 -4.95
CA GLY A 37 0.95 5.50 -4.07
C GLY A 37 0.21 4.39 -4.79
N LEU A 38 0.12 3.21 -4.19
CA LEU A 38 -0.72 2.09 -4.65
C LEU A 38 -2.22 2.45 -4.71
N PRO A 39 -3.08 1.65 -5.39
CA PRO A 39 -4.50 1.97 -5.50
C PRO A 39 -5.22 1.86 -4.15
N GLU A 40 -6.26 2.67 -3.94
CA GLU A 40 -7.10 2.64 -2.72
C GLU A 40 -8.10 1.47 -2.74
N SER A 41 -8.37 0.91 -3.92
CA SER A 41 -9.16 -0.31 -4.11
C SER A 41 -8.53 -1.20 -5.16
N ALA A 42 -8.60 -2.51 -4.96
CA ALA A 42 -8.08 -3.46 -5.92
C ALA A 42 -8.91 -3.52 -7.21
N HIS A 43 -8.27 -3.93 -8.30
CA HIS A 43 -8.94 -4.19 -9.56
C HIS A 43 -8.95 -5.67 -9.93
N SER A 44 -7.86 -6.39 -9.64
CA SER A 44 -7.65 -7.74 -10.17
C SER A 44 -6.67 -8.57 -9.34
N SER A 45 -6.38 -8.15 -8.11
CA SER A 45 -5.46 -8.87 -7.23
C SER A 45 -5.76 -8.54 -5.78
N HIS A 46 -5.47 -9.49 -4.89
CA HIS A 46 -5.58 -9.30 -3.44
C HIS A 46 -4.39 -8.57 -2.85
N ALA A 47 -3.32 -8.35 -3.62
CA ALA A 47 -2.20 -7.54 -3.17
C ALA A 47 -1.49 -6.84 -4.33
N TYR A 48 -0.85 -5.72 -4.01
CA TYR A 48 0.06 -5.02 -4.90
C TYR A 48 1.32 -4.59 -4.14
N ILE A 49 2.46 -4.64 -4.82
CA ILE A 49 3.75 -4.17 -4.31
C ILE A 49 4.17 -2.94 -5.10
N LYS A 50 4.80 -1.99 -4.42
CA LYS A 50 5.51 -0.89 -5.03
C LYS A 50 6.95 -0.89 -4.55
N LEU A 51 7.84 -0.64 -5.50
CA LEU A 51 9.26 -0.48 -5.26
C LEU A 51 9.66 0.99 -5.36
N ASN A 52 10.77 1.35 -4.73
CA ASN A 52 11.49 2.58 -5.01
C ASN A 52 12.10 2.53 -6.42
N SER A 53 12.58 3.67 -6.91
CA SER A 53 13.24 3.76 -8.22
C SER A 53 14.51 2.91 -8.32
N ASP A 54 15.16 2.61 -7.20
CA ASP A 54 16.32 1.70 -7.11
C ASP A 54 15.92 0.21 -7.06
N GLY A 55 14.62 -0.10 -7.07
CA GLY A 55 14.10 -1.46 -7.03
C GLY A 55 14.02 -2.08 -5.63
N THR A 56 14.28 -1.31 -4.57
CA THR A 56 14.05 -1.74 -3.18
C THR A 56 12.57 -1.64 -2.81
N PHE A 57 12.12 -2.44 -1.85
CA PHE A 57 10.74 -2.41 -1.35
C PHE A 57 10.38 -1.03 -0.78
N ARG A 58 9.18 -0.55 -1.13
CA ARG A 58 8.64 0.71 -0.59
C ARG A 58 7.36 0.49 0.19
N GLU A 59 6.37 -0.15 -0.42
CA GLU A 59 5.07 -0.41 0.20
C GLU A 59 4.38 -1.61 -0.47
N MET A 60 3.50 -2.27 0.28
CA MET A 60 2.61 -3.33 -0.16
C MET A 60 1.24 -3.13 0.44
N ARG A 61 0.21 -3.32 -0.37
CA ARG A 61 -1.19 -3.24 0.07
C ARG A 61 -1.90 -4.56 -0.12
N PHE A 62 -2.79 -4.86 0.80
CA PHE A 62 -3.63 -6.05 0.82
C PHE A 62 -5.10 -5.64 0.70
N TYR A 63 -5.87 -6.45 -0.03
CA TYR A 63 -7.26 -6.17 -0.32
C TYR A 63 -8.12 -7.39 -0.07
N ASP A 64 -9.31 -7.17 0.46
CA ASP A 64 -10.31 -8.21 0.64
C ASP A 64 -10.94 -8.66 -0.68
N GLU A 65 -11.87 -9.61 -0.59
CA GLU A 65 -12.64 -10.11 -1.74
C GLU A 65 -13.54 -9.05 -2.38
N SER A 66 -13.91 -8.01 -1.62
CA SER A 66 -14.65 -6.84 -2.08
C SER A 66 -13.73 -5.75 -2.66
N HIS A 67 -12.45 -6.07 -2.86
CA HIS A 67 -11.41 -5.17 -3.37
C HIS A 67 -11.11 -3.96 -2.47
N ARG A 68 -11.44 -4.03 -1.18
CA ARG A 68 -11.18 -2.97 -0.20
C ARG A 68 -9.81 -3.14 0.42
N LEU A 69 -9.04 -2.06 0.54
CA LEU A 69 -7.78 -2.03 1.26
C LEU A 69 -8.01 -2.37 2.74
N THR A 70 -7.33 -3.40 3.22
CA THR A 70 -7.41 -3.86 4.62
C THR A 70 -6.12 -3.61 5.38
N MET A 71 -4.98 -3.72 4.71
CA MET A 71 -3.67 -3.56 5.34
C MET A 71 -2.65 -2.95 4.37
N GLU A 72 -1.79 -2.09 4.88
CA GLU A 72 -0.61 -1.59 4.19
C GLU A 72 0.63 -1.89 5.03
N ILE A 73 1.66 -2.46 4.40
CA ILE A 73 3.00 -2.60 4.97
C ILE A 73 3.92 -1.66 4.19
N ALA A 74 4.68 -0.82 4.90
CA ALA A 74 5.55 0.17 4.29
C ALA A 74 6.95 0.17 4.90
N TYR A 75 7.93 0.56 4.09
CA TYR A 75 9.30 0.82 4.51
C TYR A 75 9.69 2.26 4.14
N HIS A 76 9.49 3.16 5.10
CA HIS A 76 9.89 4.56 5.01
C HIS A 76 10.00 5.17 6.40
N PRO A 77 10.56 6.38 6.54
CA PRO A 77 10.60 7.05 7.83
C PRO A 77 9.19 7.27 8.38
N GLU A 78 9.02 6.95 9.66
CA GLU A 78 7.76 7.11 10.37
C GLU A 78 8.06 7.70 11.74
N LYS A 79 7.77 9.00 11.90
CA LYS A 79 8.14 9.79 13.07
C LYS A 79 7.50 9.27 14.35
N SER A 80 6.29 8.74 14.26
CA SER A 80 5.59 8.19 15.42
C SER A 80 6.31 6.98 16.03
N LEU A 81 7.12 6.27 15.25
CA LEU A 81 7.85 5.08 15.68
C LEU A 81 9.35 5.34 15.94
N THR A 82 9.97 6.21 15.14
CA THR A 82 11.43 6.45 15.19
C THR A 82 11.81 7.72 15.96
N GLY A 83 10.87 8.65 16.15
CA GLY A 83 11.15 9.98 16.67
C GLY A 83 11.81 10.93 15.67
N ASP A 84 12.13 10.46 14.45
CA ASP A 84 12.78 11.24 13.40
C ASP A 84 12.11 11.04 12.02
N ASN A 85 12.56 11.78 11.00
CA ASN A 85 12.01 11.73 9.63
C ASN A 85 13.01 11.14 8.61
N HIS A 86 14.04 10.45 9.08
CA HIS A 86 15.18 9.99 8.28
C HIS A 86 15.35 8.48 8.31
N THR A 87 15.09 7.85 9.46
CA THR A 87 15.31 6.43 9.70
C THR A 87 14.14 5.63 9.14
N PRO A 88 14.31 4.88 8.04
CA PRO A 88 13.24 4.05 7.51
C PRO A 88 12.99 2.84 8.40
N VAL A 89 11.72 2.58 8.69
CA VAL A 89 11.30 1.41 9.48
C VAL A 89 10.19 0.65 8.77
N LEU A 90 10.21 -0.67 8.94
CA LEU A 90 9.10 -1.52 8.53
C LEU A 90 7.95 -1.32 9.51
N HIS A 91 6.86 -0.78 9.01
CA HIS A 91 5.64 -0.58 9.77
C HIS A 91 4.42 -0.94 8.94
N TYR A 92 3.30 -1.14 9.62
CA TYR A 92 2.03 -1.45 8.99
C TYR A 92 0.90 -0.59 9.53
N HIS A 93 -0.16 -0.56 8.74
CA HIS A 93 -1.44 0.07 9.05
C HIS A 93 -2.58 -0.88 8.70
N ILE A 94 -3.59 -0.91 9.55
CA ILE A 94 -4.87 -1.56 9.26
C ILE A 94 -5.89 -0.48 8.89
N TYR A 95 -6.69 -0.77 7.88
CA TYR A 95 -7.73 0.11 7.37
C TYR A 95 -9.09 -0.47 7.68
N ASP A 96 -10.01 0.38 8.11
CA ASP A 96 -11.41 0.00 8.20
C ASP A 96 -12.06 -0.09 6.80
N GLU A 97 -13.21 -0.74 6.74
CA GLU A 97 -13.96 -0.91 5.49
C GLU A 97 -14.41 0.42 4.87
N ARG A 98 -14.45 1.52 5.66
CA ARG A 98 -14.89 2.84 5.21
C ARG A 98 -13.82 3.52 4.36
N PHE A 99 -12.54 3.20 4.56
CA PHE A 99 -11.44 3.75 3.77
C PHE A 99 -11.63 3.54 2.25
N SER A 100 -12.09 2.35 1.85
CA SER A 100 -12.24 2.00 0.43
C SER A 100 -13.60 2.42 -0.17
N GLN A 101 -14.55 2.85 0.66
CA GLN A 101 -15.92 3.16 0.23
C GLN A 101 -16.14 4.63 -0.12
N ASN A 102 -15.10 5.48 -0.05
CA ASN A 102 -15.21 6.94 -0.22
C ASN A 102 -16.29 7.57 0.68
N ASP A 103 -16.66 6.90 1.78
CA ASP A 103 -17.76 7.35 2.61
C ASP A 103 -17.29 8.51 3.49
N VAL A 104 -18.11 9.54 3.58
CA VAL A 104 -17.70 10.88 4.01
C VAL A 104 -17.52 10.91 5.53
N GLY A 105 -16.30 10.64 6.02
CA GLY A 105 -15.95 10.67 7.45
C GLY A 105 -14.43 10.67 7.68
N PRO A 106 -13.95 10.97 8.90
CA PRO A 106 -12.54 10.80 9.24
C PRO A 106 -12.16 9.33 9.00
N PHE A 107 -11.23 9.11 8.08
CA PHE A 107 -10.71 7.80 7.74
C PHE A 107 -10.05 7.18 8.97
N ASP A 108 -10.57 6.07 9.48
CA ASP A 108 -9.95 5.36 10.61
C ASP A 108 -8.94 4.34 10.04
N ARG A 109 -7.71 4.82 9.89
CA ARG A 109 -6.52 3.97 9.78
C ARG A 109 -5.90 3.84 11.16
N THR A 110 -5.44 2.64 11.54
CA THR A 110 -4.68 2.49 12.77
C THR A 110 -3.42 3.38 12.76
N PRO A 111 -2.92 3.79 13.93
CA PRO A 111 -1.56 4.32 14.05
C PRO A 111 -0.55 3.38 13.38
N ALA A 112 0.62 3.91 13.01
CA ALA A 112 1.69 3.07 12.50
C ALA A 112 2.14 2.12 13.61
N GLU A 113 2.27 0.84 13.27
CA GLU A 113 2.79 -0.16 14.18
C GLU A 113 4.00 -0.84 13.56
N LEU A 114 5.01 -1.16 14.37
CA LEU A 114 6.17 -1.93 13.89
C LEU A 114 5.72 -3.32 13.46
N LEU A 115 6.32 -3.83 12.38
CA LEU A 115 6.08 -5.21 11.99
C LEU A 115 6.53 -6.17 13.10
N THR A 116 5.65 -7.09 13.46
CA THR A 116 5.98 -8.19 14.39
C THR A 116 6.96 -9.16 13.74
N LYS A 117 7.54 -10.05 14.54
CA LYS A 117 8.45 -11.08 14.03
C LYS A 117 7.73 -12.02 13.04
N GLU A 118 6.52 -12.43 13.38
CA GLU A 118 5.68 -13.30 12.55
C GLU A 118 5.37 -12.64 11.19
N MET A 119 5.07 -11.33 11.19
CA MET A 119 4.85 -10.58 9.95
C MET A 119 6.12 -10.48 9.11
N LYS A 120 7.28 -10.27 9.73
CA LYS A 120 8.57 -10.26 9.01
C LYS A 120 8.86 -11.63 8.39
N GLU A 121 8.58 -12.72 9.08
CA GLU A 121 8.73 -14.08 8.56
C GLU A 121 7.75 -14.36 7.41
N GLU A 122 6.48 -13.97 7.56
CA GLU A 122 5.43 -14.21 6.55
C GLU A 122 5.64 -13.39 5.27
N TYR A 123 5.93 -12.09 5.43
CA TYR A 123 5.99 -11.12 4.33
C TYR A 123 7.41 -10.80 3.86
N GLY A 124 8.44 -11.27 4.57
CA GLY A 124 9.85 -10.98 4.27
C GLY A 124 10.27 -11.28 2.83
N LYS A 125 9.68 -12.33 2.23
CA LYS A 125 9.88 -12.69 0.81
C LYS A 125 9.49 -11.59 -0.19
N PHE A 126 8.64 -10.64 0.21
CA PHE A 126 8.25 -9.50 -0.63
C PHE A 126 9.15 -8.27 -0.45
N PHE A 127 9.92 -8.19 0.64
CA PHE A 127 10.70 -7.02 1.03
C PHE A 127 12.06 -6.96 0.32
N LYS A 128 12.02 -6.99 -1.02
CA LYS A 128 13.21 -6.97 -1.88
C LYS A 128 14.17 -5.83 -1.49
N GLY A 129 15.43 -6.18 -1.22
CA GLY A 129 16.49 -5.22 -0.94
C GLY A 129 16.44 -4.60 0.46
N ILE A 130 15.50 -5.01 1.32
CA ILE A 130 15.48 -4.62 2.73
C ILE A 130 16.22 -5.68 3.53
N LYS A 131 17.14 -5.23 4.38
CA LYS A 131 17.72 -6.05 5.44
C LYS A 131 17.06 -5.64 6.73
N PHE A 132 16.47 -6.60 7.42
CA PHE A 132 15.95 -6.41 8.77
C PHE A 132 16.64 -7.47 9.63
N ASP A 133 17.20 -7.03 10.75
CA ASP A 133 17.75 -7.93 11.76
C ASP A 133 16.59 -8.64 12.47
N ASP A 134 16.79 -9.94 12.74
CA ASP A 134 15.89 -10.81 13.52
C ASP A 134 15.96 -10.52 15.03
#